data_AF-A0A4R5CRK6-F1
#
_entry.id   AF-A0A4R5CRK6-F1
#
_cell.length_a   1.000
_cell.length_b   1.000
_cell.length_c   1.000
_cell.angle_alpha   90.00
_cell.angle_beta   90.00
_cell.angle_gamma   90.00
#
_symmetry.space_group_name_H-M   'P 1'
#
loop_
_entity.id
_entity.type
_entity.pdbx_description
1 polymer ?
#
loop_
_entity_poly.entity_id
_entity_poly.type
_entity_poly.pdbx_seq_one_letter_code
_entity_poly.pdbx_strand_id
1 'polypeptide(L)'
;MPADLTRRTLITGASAAGVAALASPGLAAGQTPPRSTTRSTAQATAYAAFRIVRTRPDTPSRPEITLPDGYQILAGDRYSVASRAEYYTFVTGPRNDAGIEVSVRWPDVAVETVVHQDTHLAVRRDPADRDRFGITLPVRLTSADANQPTLQVWSQPDIRPGLNWRIEHNDPDRVAGPWTTVPWPAGEVRSVIHQLVAAHVISLDSGLVATAAAKGHRFVLMGFETNNTLHADNPPHWHISYNSGPDFNAPTHNPHFWLDREGRNFYNGMDVTGMGRLRYYVGDPAPVYDFVGDANGGRGDLVVTFILREDGGIDITPPTGPAYAIAAGRAGDLLDEVTVLRGGAPWLRVSTTDRVELGVLSVAVEGLAGPDESRSTVLRYDRLTGVLH
;
A
#
# COMPACT_ATOMS: atom_id res chain seq x y z
N MET A 1 15.91 23.81 5.29
CA MET A 1 14.61 23.69 5.97
C MET A 1 13.70 22.90 5.06
N PRO A 2 13.39 21.63 5.36
CA PRO A 2 12.49 20.86 4.53
C PRO A 2 11.05 21.30 4.84
N ALA A 3 10.29 21.61 3.79
CA ALA A 3 8.87 21.91 3.90
C ALA A 3 8.10 20.61 4.15
N ASP A 4 7.11 20.65 5.04
CA ASP A 4 6.19 19.55 5.30
C ASP A 4 5.42 19.19 4.03
N LEU A 5 5.86 18.14 3.34
CA LEU A 5 5.11 17.52 2.25
C LEU A 5 3.99 16.67 2.86
N THR A 6 2.80 17.27 3.03
CA THR A 6 1.60 16.52 3.43
C THR A 6 1.22 15.47 2.37
N ARG A 7 0.77 14.28 2.78
CA ARG A 7 0.42 13.09 1.95
C ARG A 7 -0.54 13.36 0.77
N ARG A 8 -1.23 14.51 0.72
CA ARG A 8 -2.28 14.85 -0.25
C ARG A 8 -1.83 14.84 -1.72
N THR A 9 -0.54 14.93 -2.02
CA THR A 9 -0.04 15.03 -3.40
C THR A 9 0.18 13.67 -4.08
N LEU A 10 0.01 12.53 -3.39
CA LEU A 10 0.52 11.23 -3.87
C LEU A 10 -0.55 10.18 -4.25
N ILE A 11 -1.85 10.49 -4.16
CA ILE A 11 -2.94 9.52 -4.36
C ILE A 11 -3.77 9.83 -5.62
N THR A 12 -3.08 9.98 -6.76
CA THR A 12 -3.71 9.88 -8.08
C THR A 12 -3.02 8.78 -8.85
N GLY A 13 -3.49 7.54 -8.68
CA GLY A 13 -2.99 6.39 -9.42
C GLY A 13 -2.95 5.14 -8.55
N ALA A 14 -4.08 4.47 -8.41
CA ALA A 14 -4.12 3.05 -8.09
C ALA A 14 -5.04 2.39 -9.11
N SER A 15 -4.58 1.29 -9.70
CA SER A 15 -5.24 0.41 -10.68
C SER A 15 -5.06 0.78 -12.17
N ALA A 16 -3.91 0.42 -12.73
CA ALA A 16 -3.83 -0.01 -14.12
C ALA A 16 -4.31 -1.48 -14.22
N ALA A 17 -5.63 -1.67 -14.19
CA ALA A 17 -6.26 -2.96 -14.51
C ALA A 17 -7.31 -2.73 -15.61
N GLY A 18 -6.93 -3.07 -16.84
CA GLY A 18 -7.81 -3.60 -17.88
C GLY A 18 -8.74 -2.64 -18.62
N VAL A 19 -8.33 -2.20 -19.81
CA VAL A 19 -9.25 -2.13 -20.97
C VAL A 19 -8.53 -2.66 -22.20
N ALA A 20 -8.84 -3.90 -22.58
CA ALA A 20 -8.63 -4.43 -23.92
C ALA A 20 -9.97 -4.99 -24.41
N ALA A 21 -10.63 -4.28 -25.33
CA ALA A 21 -11.56 -4.86 -26.30
C ALA A 21 -11.83 -3.85 -27.43
N LEU A 22 -11.79 -4.39 -28.64
CA LEU A 22 -11.76 -3.76 -29.95
C LEU A 22 -13.11 -3.17 -30.42
N ALA A 23 -12.99 -2.30 -31.43
CA ALA A 23 -13.77 -2.26 -32.68
C ALA A 23 -14.65 -1.02 -32.92
N SER A 24 -14.18 -0.17 -33.84
CA SER A 24 -15.02 0.68 -34.69
C SER A 24 -15.75 -0.19 -35.73
N PRO A 25 -16.92 0.24 -36.23
CA PRO A 25 -16.91 0.99 -37.49
C PRO A 25 -18.00 2.08 -37.65
N GLY A 26 -17.75 3.02 -38.57
CA GLY A 26 -18.77 3.49 -39.52
C GLY A 26 -19.50 4.82 -39.27
N LEU A 27 -18.99 5.88 -39.91
CA LEU A 27 -19.67 6.98 -40.64
C LEU A 27 -21.19 7.20 -40.44
N ALA A 28 -21.59 8.44 -40.11
CA ALA A 28 -22.36 9.33 -41.01
C ALA A 28 -22.75 10.70 -40.40
N ALA A 29 -22.49 11.75 -41.20
CA ALA A 29 -23.27 12.96 -41.47
C ALA A 29 -23.84 13.83 -40.32
N GLY A 30 -23.47 15.12 -40.38
CA GLY A 30 -23.86 16.15 -39.43
C GLY A 30 -25.30 16.63 -39.49
N GLN A 31 -25.75 17.14 -38.35
CA GLN A 31 -26.85 18.07 -38.20
C GLN A 31 -26.53 19.05 -37.05
N THR A 32 -26.81 20.32 -37.31
CA THR A 32 -26.59 21.51 -36.47
C THR A 32 -27.38 21.43 -35.15
N PRO A 33 -26.84 21.88 -34.00
CA PRO A 33 -27.54 21.75 -32.72
C PRO A 33 -28.57 22.87 -32.50
N PRO A 34 -29.73 22.60 -31.89
CA PRO A 34 -30.58 23.66 -31.35
C PRO A 34 -30.04 24.18 -30.01
N ARG A 35 -30.29 25.47 -29.79
CA ARG A 35 -29.91 26.28 -28.64
C ARG A 35 -30.49 25.79 -27.31
N SER A 36 -29.66 25.91 -26.28
CA SER A 36 -30.00 26.31 -24.91
C SER A 36 -31.06 25.48 -24.18
N THR A 37 -30.64 24.35 -23.65
CA THR A 37 -31.13 23.87 -22.35
C THR A 37 -30.10 24.25 -21.28
N THR A 38 -30.58 24.89 -20.23
CA THR A 38 -29.85 25.08 -18.97
C THR A 38 -29.33 23.72 -18.50
N ARG A 39 -28.04 23.45 -18.71
CA ARG A 39 -27.36 22.34 -18.03
C ARG A 39 -27.41 22.65 -16.55
N SER A 40 -28.33 22.00 -15.84
CA SER A 40 -28.07 21.60 -14.46
C SER A 40 -26.70 20.91 -14.48
N THR A 41 -25.66 21.59 -14.00
CA THR A 41 -24.38 20.93 -13.74
C THR A 41 -24.65 19.96 -12.61
N ALA A 42 -24.97 18.71 -12.96
CA ALA A 42 -25.10 17.63 -11.99
C ALA A 42 -23.88 17.72 -11.07
N GLN A 43 -24.14 18.00 -9.78
CA GLN A 43 -23.08 18.17 -8.82
C GLN A 43 -22.22 16.90 -8.85
N ALA A 44 -20.91 17.06 -9.06
CA ALA A 44 -20.03 15.93 -9.27
C ALA A 44 -20.17 14.95 -8.10
N THR A 45 -20.47 13.69 -8.41
CA THR A 45 -20.47 12.60 -7.44
C THR A 45 -19.09 12.50 -6.81
N ALA A 46 -19.06 12.45 -5.49
CA ALA A 46 -17.85 12.32 -4.69
C ALA A 46 -18.01 11.19 -3.67
N TYR A 47 -16.86 10.75 -3.16
CA TYR A 47 -16.74 9.63 -2.27
C TYR A 47 -16.00 10.02 -0.99
N ALA A 48 -16.28 9.26 0.06
CA ALA A 48 -15.51 9.24 1.29
C ALA A 48 -15.62 7.85 1.91
N ALA A 49 -14.70 7.51 2.79
CA ALA A 49 -14.82 6.39 3.70
C ALA A 49 -14.44 6.86 5.10
N PHE A 50 -14.95 6.18 6.10
CA PHE A 50 -14.49 6.35 7.47
C PHE A 50 -14.51 5.01 8.18
N ARG A 51 -13.66 4.87 9.20
CA ARG A 51 -13.65 3.74 10.12
C ARG A 51 -13.94 4.21 11.53
N ILE A 52 -14.81 3.48 12.22
CA ILE A 52 -15.12 3.67 13.63
C ILE A 52 -14.35 2.60 14.39
N VAL A 53 -13.48 3.04 15.29
CA VAL A 53 -12.53 2.18 16.01
C VAL A 53 -13.03 1.94 17.43
N ARG A 54 -13.01 0.68 17.85
CA ARG A 54 -13.35 0.28 19.22
C ARG A 54 -12.17 0.56 20.15
N THR A 55 -12.48 0.88 21.40
CA THR A 55 -11.48 0.96 22.48
C THR A 55 -10.79 -0.38 22.74
N ARG A 56 -11.46 -1.50 22.44
CA ARG A 56 -10.92 -2.86 22.54
C ARG A 56 -11.50 -3.75 21.44
N PRO A 57 -10.69 -4.66 20.85
CA PRO A 57 -11.19 -5.67 19.94
C PRO A 57 -12.24 -6.58 20.59
N ASP A 58 -13.31 -6.89 19.86
CA ASP A 58 -14.40 -7.76 20.32
C ASP A 58 -15.10 -8.42 19.11
N THR A 59 -16.25 -9.05 19.31
CA THR A 59 -17.06 -9.68 18.27
C THR A 59 -17.43 -8.64 17.19
N PRO A 60 -17.14 -8.92 15.90
CA PRO A 60 -17.52 -8.04 14.80
C PRO A 60 -19.02 -7.73 14.82
N SER A 61 -19.36 -6.45 14.69
CA SER A 61 -20.74 -5.95 14.70
C SER A 61 -20.81 -4.67 13.86
N ARG A 62 -22.01 -4.25 13.47
CA ARG A 62 -22.22 -3.07 12.63
C ARG A 62 -22.99 -1.99 13.39
N PRO A 63 -22.58 -0.72 13.30
CA PRO A 63 -23.38 0.39 13.82
C PRO A 63 -24.57 0.70 12.90
N GLU A 64 -25.57 1.38 13.47
CA GLU A 64 -26.58 2.10 12.71
C GLU A 64 -26.00 3.45 12.26
N ILE A 65 -26.10 3.77 10.98
CA ILE A 65 -25.55 5.00 10.39
C ILE A 65 -26.68 5.74 9.67
N THR A 66 -26.84 7.02 10.02
CA THR A 66 -27.76 7.95 9.35
C THR A 66 -26.96 9.02 8.63
N LEU A 67 -27.28 9.21 7.35
CA LEU A 67 -26.68 10.22 6.48
C LEU A 67 -27.71 11.28 6.12
N PRO A 68 -27.30 12.51 5.76
CA PRO A 68 -28.21 13.54 5.26
C PRO A 68 -28.76 13.18 3.88
N ASP A 69 -29.86 13.83 3.49
CA ASP A 69 -30.47 13.67 2.17
C ASP A 69 -29.44 13.87 1.03
N GLY A 70 -29.50 13.02 0.01
CA GLY A 70 -28.59 13.02 -1.12
C GLY A 70 -27.30 12.23 -0.93
N TYR A 71 -27.04 11.70 0.27
CA TYR A 71 -25.90 10.83 0.55
C TYR A 71 -26.37 9.41 0.87
N GLN A 72 -25.56 8.42 0.50
CA GLN A 72 -25.85 7.02 0.78
C GLN A 72 -24.57 6.24 1.08
N ILE A 73 -24.71 5.15 1.82
CA ILE A 73 -23.66 4.15 1.96
C ILE A 73 -23.49 3.45 0.60
N LEU A 74 -22.24 3.30 0.16
CA LEU A 74 -21.94 2.60 -1.08
C LEU A 74 -22.29 1.11 -0.95
N ALA A 75 -23.14 0.61 -1.85
CA ALA A 75 -23.62 -0.77 -1.80
C ALA A 75 -22.52 -1.79 -2.10
N GLY A 76 -22.51 -2.89 -1.36
CA GLY A 76 -21.63 -4.04 -1.55
C GLY A 76 -20.79 -4.36 -0.31
N ASP A 77 -20.57 -5.65 -0.06
CA ASP A 77 -19.94 -6.13 1.19
C ASP A 77 -18.49 -5.65 1.35
N ARG A 78 -17.79 -5.37 0.23
CA ARG A 78 -16.43 -4.82 0.26
C ARG A 78 -16.37 -3.37 0.75
N TYR A 79 -17.48 -2.66 0.86
CA TYR A 79 -17.52 -1.26 1.25
C TYR A 79 -18.13 -1.04 2.63
N SER A 80 -18.46 -2.10 3.37
CA SER A 80 -19.01 -2.01 4.72
C SER A 80 -18.62 -3.25 5.50
N VAL A 81 -17.53 -3.16 6.25
CA VAL A 81 -16.89 -4.33 6.88
C VAL A 81 -16.73 -4.10 8.36
N ALA A 82 -17.07 -5.12 9.14
CA ALA A 82 -16.80 -5.20 10.57
C ALA A 82 -15.66 -6.19 10.80
N SER A 83 -14.60 -5.73 11.46
CA SER A 83 -13.55 -6.57 12.03
C SER A 83 -13.70 -6.60 13.55
N ARG A 84 -12.74 -7.22 14.25
CA ARG A 84 -12.77 -7.27 15.71
C ARG A 84 -12.51 -5.90 16.32
N ALA A 85 -11.60 -5.13 15.74
CA ALA A 85 -11.22 -3.80 16.24
C ALA A 85 -12.07 -2.64 15.68
N GLU A 86 -12.67 -2.77 14.50
CA GLU A 86 -13.28 -1.62 13.82
C GLU A 86 -14.44 -1.99 12.89
N TYR A 87 -15.20 -0.96 12.50
CA TYR A 87 -16.12 -1.02 11.37
C TYR A 87 -15.79 0.11 10.40
N TYR A 88 -15.63 -0.18 9.12
CA TYR A 88 -15.50 0.86 8.10
C TYR A 88 -16.63 0.82 7.09
N THR A 89 -16.95 1.99 6.55
CA THR A 89 -17.92 2.12 5.46
C THR A 89 -17.55 3.23 4.49
N PHE A 90 -18.13 3.18 3.29
CA PHE A 90 -17.98 4.16 2.23
C PHE A 90 -19.28 4.93 2.04
N VAL A 91 -19.16 6.23 1.82
CA VAL A 91 -20.26 7.14 1.52
C VAL A 91 -20.07 7.70 0.11
N THR A 92 -21.16 7.80 -0.64
CA THR A 92 -21.22 8.47 -1.93
C THR A 92 -22.35 9.51 -1.94
N GLY A 93 -22.14 10.61 -2.64
CA GLY A 93 -23.13 11.68 -2.77
C GLY A 93 -22.54 12.91 -3.47
N PRO A 94 -23.22 14.07 -3.43
CA PRO A 94 -22.68 15.32 -3.94
C PRO A 94 -21.39 15.72 -3.24
N ARG A 95 -20.45 16.33 -3.97
CA ARG A 95 -19.22 16.88 -3.36
C ARG A 95 -19.55 17.92 -2.28
N ASN A 96 -18.95 17.73 -1.10
CA ASN A 96 -18.99 18.67 0.01
C ASN A 96 -17.64 18.67 0.75
N ASP A 97 -16.83 19.71 0.47
CA ASP A 97 -15.49 19.85 1.03
C ASP A 97 -15.50 20.25 2.52
N ALA A 98 -16.56 20.92 2.99
CA ALA A 98 -16.74 21.24 4.42
C ALA A 98 -17.19 20.00 5.22
N GLY A 99 -17.79 19.04 4.55
CA GLY A 99 -18.23 17.76 5.10
C GLY A 99 -19.71 17.71 5.46
N ILE A 100 -20.18 16.49 5.67
CA ILE A 100 -21.56 16.17 6.03
C ILE A 100 -21.65 15.73 7.49
N GLU A 101 -22.81 15.93 8.10
CA GLU A 101 -23.11 15.37 9.41
C GLU A 101 -23.45 13.89 9.27
N VAL A 102 -22.68 13.02 9.89
CA VAL A 102 -22.99 11.58 9.97
C VAL A 102 -23.37 11.27 11.41
N SER A 103 -24.58 10.75 11.63
CA SER A 103 -25.01 10.25 12.94
C SER A 103 -24.80 8.75 13.00
N VAL A 104 -24.18 8.29 14.09
CA VAL A 104 -23.88 6.89 14.34
C VAL A 104 -24.49 6.49 15.66
N ARG A 105 -25.14 5.32 15.70
CA ARG A 105 -25.53 4.65 16.94
C ARG A 105 -24.94 3.24 16.96
N TRP A 106 -24.16 2.92 17.98
CA TRP A 106 -23.51 1.62 18.12
C TRP A 106 -23.73 1.07 19.53
N PRO A 107 -24.85 0.37 19.76
CA PRO A 107 -25.23 -0.11 21.09
C PRO A 107 -24.15 -0.97 21.74
N ASP A 108 -23.86 -0.69 23.01
CA ASP A 108 -22.94 -1.45 23.85
C ASP A 108 -21.49 -1.55 23.31
N VAL A 109 -21.11 -0.65 22.38
CA VAL A 109 -19.74 -0.58 21.84
C VAL A 109 -19.06 0.72 22.25
N ALA A 110 -18.00 0.59 23.07
CA ALA A 110 -17.16 1.71 23.44
C ALA A 110 -16.24 2.11 22.27
N VAL A 111 -16.63 3.17 21.57
CA VAL A 111 -15.85 3.78 20.46
C VAL A 111 -14.71 4.63 21.01
N GLU A 112 -13.50 4.44 20.47
CA GLU A 112 -12.33 5.25 20.79
C GLU A 112 -12.26 6.50 19.91
N THR A 113 -12.31 6.29 18.59
CA THR A 113 -12.13 7.36 17.60
C THR A 113 -12.81 6.98 16.28
N VAL A 114 -12.91 7.97 15.39
CA VAL A 114 -13.27 7.76 13.99
C VAL A 114 -12.14 8.29 13.13
N VAL A 115 -11.75 7.56 12.10
CA VAL A 115 -10.70 7.98 11.17
C VAL A 115 -11.25 8.10 9.76
N HIS A 116 -10.86 9.16 9.07
CA HIS A 116 -11.00 9.33 7.63
C HIS A 116 -9.62 9.69 7.07
N GLN A 117 -9.14 8.91 6.10
CA GLN A 117 -7.79 9.05 5.55
C GLN A 117 -6.74 8.97 6.68
N ASP A 118 -5.86 9.96 6.75
CA ASP A 118 -4.81 10.12 7.76
C ASP A 118 -5.26 10.96 8.98
N THR A 119 -6.56 11.19 9.15
CA THR A 119 -7.08 12.15 10.13
C THR A 119 -8.07 11.51 11.10
N HIS A 120 -7.92 11.80 12.38
CA HIS A 120 -8.90 11.49 13.41
C HIS A 120 -10.01 12.55 13.38
N LEU A 121 -11.23 12.13 13.09
CA LEU A 121 -12.40 13.00 13.08
C LEU A 121 -12.87 13.28 14.51
N ALA A 122 -13.27 14.53 14.77
CA ALA A 122 -13.84 14.90 16.06
C ALA A 122 -15.16 14.17 16.29
N VAL A 123 -15.25 13.45 17.41
CA VAL A 123 -16.45 12.71 17.83
C VAL A 123 -17.27 13.57 18.78
N ARG A 124 -18.50 13.90 18.41
CA ARG A 124 -19.46 14.62 19.27
C ARG A 124 -20.46 13.64 19.86
N ARG A 125 -20.30 13.31 21.13
CA ARG A 125 -21.19 12.38 21.86
C ARG A 125 -22.56 13.04 22.10
N ASP A 126 -23.62 12.25 21.98
CA ASP A 126 -24.95 12.67 22.42
C ASP A 126 -25.04 12.54 23.95
N PRO A 127 -25.35 13.61 24.69
CA PRO A 127 -25.48 13.53 26.15
C PRO A 127 -26.70 12.73 26.62
N ALA A 128 -27.71 12.51 25.76
CA ALA A 128 -28.93 11.77 26.09
C ALA A 128 -28.85 10.28 25.71
N ASP A 129 -27.94 9.90 24.81
CA ASP A 129 -27.77 8.52 24.32
C ASP A 129 -26.27 8.19 24.23
N ARG A 130 -25.76 7.43 25.22
CA ARG A 130 -24.34 7.08 25.31
C ARG A 130 -23.82 6.30 24.08
N ASP A 131 -24.73 5.63 23.38
CA ASP A 131 -24.40 4.80 22.21
C ASP A 131 -24.41 5.61 20.91
N ARG A 132 -24.80 6.89 20.97
CA ARG A 132 -24.93 7.78 19.82
C ARG A 132 -23.84 8.86 19.79
N PHE A 133 -23.36 9.15 18.59
CA PHE A 133 -22.44 10.25 18.34
C PHE A 133 -22.56 10.77 16.90
N GLY A 134 -22.05 11.98 16.68
CA GLY A 134 -21.95 12.62 15.37
C GLY A 134 -20.50 12.91 14.98
N ILE A 135 -20.22 12.88 13.67
CA ILE A 135 -18.96 13.29 13.06
C ILE A 135 -19.23 14.19 11.85
N THR A 136 -18.24 15.00 11.48
CA THR A 136 -18.24 15.72 10.20
C THR A 136 -17.32 15.01 9.22
N LEU A 137 -17.89 14.48 8.12
CA LEU A 137 -17.17 13.70 7.11
C LEU A 137 -16.99 14.50 5.80
N PRO A 138 -15.77 14.90 5.41
CA PRO A 138 -15.51 15.50 4.10
C PRO A 138 -15.79 14.51 2.95
N VAL A 139 -16.67 14.86 2.01
CA VAL A 139 -17.01 14.03 0.84
C VAL A 139 -16.48 14.69 -0.42
N ARG A 140 -15.26 14.32 -0.80
CA ARG A 140 -14.49 15.06 -1.82
C ARG A 140 -13.66 14.22 -2.77
N LEU A 141 -13.55 12.92 -2.51
CA LEU A 141 -12.69 12.04 -3.30
C LEU A 141 -13.39 11.67 -4.60
N THR A 142 -12.60 11.42 -5.64
CA THR A 142 -13.09 11.19 -7.00
C THR A 142 -13.52 9.75 -7.25
N SER A 143 -13.10 8.82 -6.41
CA SER A 143 -13.46 7.40 -6.47
C SER A 143 -13.48 6.76 -5.09
N ALA A 144 -14.08 5.57 -4.99
CA ALA A 144 -13.95 4.73 -3.79
C ALA A 144 -12.47 4.38 -3.53
N ASP A 145 -11.72 3.99 -4.56
CA ASP A 145 -10.31 3.59 -4.46
C ASP A 145 -9.40 4.69 -3.89
N ALA A 146 -9.73 5.97 -4.03
CA ALA A 146 -9.01 7.06 -3.37
C ALA A 146 -9.10 7.02 -1.82
N ASN A 147 -9.85 6.08 -1.25
CA ASN A 147 -9.95 5.85 0.20
C ASN A 147 -8.99 4.80 0.77
N GLN A 148 -8.01 4.31 -0.01
CA GLN A 148 -6.99 3.38 0.51
C GLN A 148 -6.43 3.78 1.89
N PRO A 149 -6.07 5.06 2.17
CA PRO A 149 -5.49 5.43 3.47
C PRO A 149 -6.47 5.35 4.66
N THR A 150 -7.78 5.25 4.39
CA THR A 150 -8.76 5.01 5.45
C THR A 150 -8.78 3.55 5.87
N LEU A 151 -8.55 2.64 4.92
CA LEU A 151 -8.59 1.20 5.14
C LEU A 151 -7.25 0.72 5.71
N GLN A 152 -6.19 0.93 4.95
CA GLN A 152 -4.87 0.39 5.23
C GLN A 152 -4.12 1.24 6.25
N VAL A 153 -3.10 0.64 6.85
CA VAL A 153 -2.23 1.34 7.80
C VAL A 153 -0.80 1.17 7.37
N TRP A 154 -0.20 2.26 6.94
CA TRP A 154 1.17 2.23 6.46
C TRP A 154 1.96 3.47 6.87
N SER A 155 3.24 3.26 7.13
CA SER A 155 4.25 4.30 7.29
C SER A 155 4.98 4.56 5.97
N GLN A 156 5.52 5.78 5.81
CA GLN A 156 6.39 6.12 4.68
C GLN A 156 7.71 6.69 5.22
N PRO A 157 8.68 5.83 5.60
CA PRO A 157 9.91 6.28 6.25
C PRO A 157 10.85 7.05 5.31
N ASP A 158 10.73 6.83 4.00
CA ASP A 158 11.59 7.48 3.01
C ASP A 158 10.84 7.72 1.69
N ILE A 159 10.64 8.99 1.37
CA ILE A 159 10.14 9.43 0.07
C ILE A 159 11.13 10.46 -0.46
N ARG A 160 11.82 10.11 -1.54
CA ARG A 160 12.80 10.98 -2.19
C ARG A 160 12.76 10.77 -3.70
N PRO A 161 13.35 11.67 -4.51
CA PRO A 161 13.55 11.39 -5.93
C PRO A 161 14.17 10.00 -6.11
N GLY A 162 13.59 9.18 -7.00
CA GLY A 162 14.03 7.81 -7.23
C GLY A 162 13.44 6.74 -6.31
N LEU A 163 12.70 7.10 -5.24
CA LEU A 163 12.21 6.13 -4.26
C LEU A 163 10.90 6.55 -3.57
N ASN A 164 9.97 5.60 -3.48
CA ASN A 164 8.82 5.64 -2.58
C ASN A 164 8.85 4.37 -1.71
N TRP A 165 9.18 4.51 -0.43
CA TRP A 165 9.20 3.39 0.50
C TRP A 165 8.03 3.48 1.47
N ARG A 166 7.23 2.40 1.50
CA ARG A 166 6.07 2.20 2.36
C ARG A 166 6.26 0.93 3.20
N ILE A 167 5.74 0.95 4.43
CA ILE A 167 5.68 -0.21 5.32
C ILE A 167 4.24 -0.35 5.81
N GLU A 168 3.62 -1.48 5.50
CA GLU A 168 2.27 -1.86 5.89
C GLU A 168 2.28 -2.54 7.26
N HIS A 169 1.36 -2.11 8.12
CA HIS A 169 1.27 -2.49 9.52
C HIS A 169 0.06 -3.40 9.72
N ASN A 170 0.30 -4.70 9.50
CA ASN A 170 -0.74 -5.73 9.54
C ASN A 170 -1.16 -6.05 10.98
N ASP A 171 -2.46 -5.98 11.26
CA ASP A 171 -3.07 -6.21 12.57
C ASP A 171 -4.13 -7.33 12.50
N PRO A 172 -3.98 -8.43 13.26
CA PRO A 172 -4.92 -9.56 13.23
C PRO A 172 -6.33 -9.20 13.68
N ASP A 173 -6.53 -8.14 14.47
CA ASP A 173 -7.85 -7.69 14.90
C ASP A 173 -8.55 -6.80 13.85
N ARG A 174 -7.83 -6.38 12.81
CA ARG A 174 -8.33 -5.47 11.76
C ARG A 174 -8.56 -6.15 10.41
N VAL A 175 -8.36 -7.47 10.33
CA VAL A 175 -8.55 -8.26 9.10
C VAL A 175 -9.88 -8.01 8.40
N ALA A 176 -9.84 -7.98 7.07
CA ALA A 176 -11.01 -7.77 6.23
C ALA A 176 -10.96 -8.63 4.96
N GLY A 177 -12.12 -8.81 4.33
CA GLY A 177 -12.21 -9.56 3.06
C GLY A 177 -11.75 -11.02 3.20
N PRO A 178 -10.95 -11.54 2.24
CA PRO A 178 -10.46 -12.92 2.26
C PRO A 178 -9.73 -13.32 3.55
N TRP A 179 -9.11 -12.36 4.23
CA TRP A 179 -8.35 -12.60 5.48
C TRP A 179 -9.22 -13.01 6.68
N THR A 180 -10.55 -12.85 6.57
CA THR A 180 -11.49 -13.28 7.62
C THR A 180 -11.79 -14.77 7.61
N THR A 181 -11.42 -15.49 6.55
CA THR A 181 -11.75 -16.91 6.36
C THR A 181 -10.52 -17.82 6.19
N VAL A 182 -9.32 -17.24 6.18
CA VAL A 182 -8.05 -17.98 6.10
C VAL A 182 -7.24 -17.80 7.39
N PRO A 183 -6.27 -18.69 7.67
CA PRO A 183 -5.36 -18.49 8.79
C PRO A 183 -4.60 -17.16 8.69
N TRP A 184 -4.35 -16.53 9.84
CA TRP A 184 -3.50 -15.34 9.92
C TRP A 184 -2.08 -15.64 9.39
N PRO A 185 -1.56 -14.84 8.43
CA PRO A 185 -0.25 -15.04 7.80
C PRO A 185 0.90 -14.57 8.72
N ALA A 186 1.04 -15.22 9.87
CA ALA A 186 1.96 -14.77 10.92
C ALA A 186 3.43 -14.74 10.49
N GLY A 187 3.87 -15.71 9.69
CA GLY A 187 5.26 -15.80 9.24
C GLY A 187 5.56 -14.75 8.17
N GLU A 188 4.64 -14.57 7.24
CA GLU A 188 4.73 -13.58 6.16
C GLU A 188 4.75 -12.15 6.73
N VAL A 189 3.88 -11.83 7.70
CA VAL A 189 3.84 -10.52 8.36
C VAL A 189 5.15 -10.23 9.10
N ARG A 190 5.73 -11.23 9.78
CA ARG A 190 7.01 -11.08 10.48
C ARG A 190 8.16 -10.84 9.50
N SER A 191 8.24 -11.64 8.44
CA SER A 191 9.33 -11.64 7.47
C SER A 191 9.35 -10.40 6.57
N VAL A 192 8.20 -9.95 6.06
CA VAL A 192 8.14 -8.95 4.98
C VAL A 192 8.82 -7.63 5.32
N ILE A 193 8.75 -7.17 6.57
CA ILE A 193 9.35 -5.89 6.98
C ILE A 193 10.88 -5.98 6.98
N HIS A 194 11.47 -7.12 7.37
CA HIS A 194 12.92 -7.33 7.27
C HIS A 194 13.38 -7.20 5.82
N GLN A 195 12.63 -7.82 4.91
CA GLN A 195 12.93 -7.82 3.48
C GLN A 195 12.77 -6.42 2.86
N LEU A 196 11.74 -5.66 3.25
CA LEU A 196 11.57 -4.27 2.82
C LEU A 196 12.73 -3.37 3.27
N VAL A 197 13.17 -3.49 4.52
CA VAL A 197 14.33 -2.74 5.03
C VAL A 197 15.61 -3.17 4.30
N ALA A 198 15.81 -4.46 4.06
CA ALA A 198 16.96 -4.95 3.30
C ALA A 198 16.96 -4.41 1.86
N ALA A 199 15.81 -4.47 1.17
CA ALA A 199 15.63 -3.93 -0.18
C ALA A 199 15.88 -2.42 -0.23
N HIS A 200 15.43 -1.66 0.79
CA HIS A 200 15.72 -0.23 0.92
C HIS A 200 17.22 0.05 0.97
N VAL A 201 17.94 -0.66 1.84
CA VAL A 201 19.39 -0.45 2.00
C VAL A 201 20.16 -0.85 0.75
N ILE A 202 19.80 -1.98 0.12
CA ILE A 202 20.38 -2.42 -1.15
C ILE A 202 20.12 -1.38 -2.25
N SER A 203 18.90 -0.84 -2.36
CA SER A 203 18.54 0.13 -3.40
C SER A 203 19.32 1.45 -3.29
N LEU A 204 19.67 1.84 -2.06
CA LEU A 204 20.53 3.01 -1.81
C LEU A 204 21.99 2.72 -2.14
N ASP A 205 22.56 1.63 -1.61
CA ASP A 205 24.00 1.30 -1.76
C ASP A 205 24.38 0.94 -3.21
N SER A 206 23.50 0.23 -3.91
CA SER A 206 23.67 -0.12 -5.32
C SER A 206 23.57 1.07 -6.28
N GLY A 207 23.11 2.24 -5.81
CA GLY A 207 22.86 3.41 -6.66
C GLY A 207 21.60 3.30 -7.54
N LEU A 208 20.77 2.26 -7.35
CA LEU A 208 19.50 2.10 -8.08
C LEU A 208 18.57 3.30 -7.89
N VAL A 209 18.41 3.78 -6.65
CA VAL A 209 17.60 4.97 -6.35
C VAL A 209 18.13 6.22 -7.06
N ALA A 210 19.45 6.44 -6.99
CA ALA A 210 20.07 7.60 -7.63
C ALA A 210 19.91 7.57 -9.15
N THR A 211 20.07 6.39 -9.76
CA THR A 211 19.90 6.17 -11.20
C THR A 211 18.45 6.41 -11.63
N ALA A 212 17.48 5.89 -10.88
CA ALA A 212 16.07 6.14 -11.11
C ALA A 212 15.75 7.64 -11.01
N ALA A 213 16.25 8.31 -9.96
CA ALA A 213 16.07 9.74 -9.76
C ALA A 213 16.58 10.58 -10.93
N ALA A 214 17.76 10.25 -11.46
CA ALA A 214 18.36 10.95 -12.60
C ALA A 214 17.53 10.84 -13.88
N LYS A 215 16.75 9.77 -14.03
CA LYS A 215 15.81 9.56 -15.15
C LYS A 215 14.41 10.14 -14.87
N GLY A 216 14.16 10.71 -13.68
CA GLY A 216 12.80 11.11 -13.26
C GLY A 216 11.87 9.93 -12.96
N HIS A 217 12.46 8.75 -12.73
CA HIS A 217 11.80 7.48 -12.42
C HIS A 217 11.84 7.22 -10.91
N ARG A 218 11.25 6.11 -10.46
CA ARG A 218 11.36 5.69 -9.06
C ARG A 218 11.21 4.19 -8.85
N PHE A 219 11.84 3.72 -7.79
CA PHE A 219 11.48 2.46 -7.16
C PHE A 219 10.34 2.64 -6.17
N VAL A 220 9.52 1.61 -6.01
CA VAL A 220 8.48 1.55 -4.99
C VAL A 220 8.65 0.28 -4.18
N LEU A 221 8.82 0.43 -2.87
CA LEU A 221 8.97 -0.67 -1.93
C LEU A 221 7.71 -0.73 -1.05
N MET A 222 6.97 -1.83 -1.13
CA MET A 222 5.67 -2.02 -0.47
C MET A 222 5.48 -3.49 -0.07
N GLY A 223 4.95 -3.75 1.11
CA GLY A 223 4.46 -5.05 1.57
C GLY A 223 3.01 -5.30 1.13
N PHE A 224 2.35 -6.23 1.82
CA PHE A 224 0.91 -6.50 1.65
C PHE A 224 0.10 -5.98 2.82
N GLU A 225 -1.20 -5.85 2.62
CA GLU A 225 -2.17 -5.45 3.64
C GLU A 225 -3.29 -6.50 3.82
N THR A 226 -3.73 -6.66 5.07
CA THR A 226 -4.72 -7.69 5.47
C THR A 226 -6.13 -7.15 5.71
N ASN A 227 -6.30 -5.83 5.62
CA ASN A 227 -7.56 -5.15 5.93
C ASN A 227 -8.17 -4.39 4.74
N ASN A 228 -7.61 -4.55 3.53
CA ASN A 228 -8.04 -3.82 2.35
C ASN A 228 -8.94 -4.65 1.43
N THR A 229 -10.25 -4.41 1.45
CA THR A 229 -11.18 -5.11 0.55
C THR A 229 -11.21 -4.57 -0.88
N LEU A 230 -10.53 -3.45 -1.16
CA LEU A 230 -10.41 -2.93 -2.53
C LEU A 230 -9.26 -3.61 -3.29
N HIS A 231 -8.17 -3.93 -2.58
CA HIS A 231 -7.03 -4.71 -3.07
C HIS A 231 -6.57 -5.65 -1.95
N ALA A 232 -7.00 -6.91 -2.01
CA ALA A 232 -6.95 -7.82 -0.86
C ALA A 232 -5.62 -8.53 -0.63
N ASP A 233 -4.58 -8.27 -1.44
CA ASP A 233 -3.23 -8.85 -1.38
C ASP A 233 -3.16 -10.31 -0.91
N ASN A 234 -4.11 -11.13 -1.34
CA ASN A 234 -4.25 -12.52 -0.95
C ASN A 234 -4.10 -13.39 -2.21
N PRO A 235 -3.11 -14.32 -2.26
CA PRO A 235 -2.16 -14.67 -1.20
C PRO A 235 -1.09 -13.59 -0.95
N PRO A 236 -0.47 -13.56 0.25
CA PRO A 236 0.46 -12.50 0.65
C PRO A 236 1.67 -12.39 -0.27
N HIS A 237 2.00 -11.15 -0.65
CA HIS A 237 3.14 -10.83 -1.52
C HIS A 237 3.64 -9.42 -1.27
N TRP A 238 4.84 -9.08 -1.75
CA TRP A 238 5.41 -7.75 -1.62
C TRP A 238 6.13 -7.31 -2.90
N HIS A 239 6.60 -6.07 -2.92
CA HIS A 239 6.99 -5.39 -4.14
C HIS A 239 8.36 -4.69 -4.02
N ILE A 240 9.15 -4.84 -5.08
CA ILE A 240 10.24 -3.93 -5.47
C ILE A 240 9.92 -3.43 -6.88
N SER A 241 8.95 -2.53 -6.99
CA SER A 241 8.45 -2.05 -8.28
C SER A 241 9.36 -0.98 -8.86
N TYR A 242 9.39 -0.87 -10.18
CA TYR A 242 10.06 0.21 -10.88
C TYR A 242 9.05 0.92 -11.78
N ASN A 243 8.78 2.19 -11.48
CA ASN A 243 7.99 3.07 -12.32
C ASN A 243 8.92 3.89 -13.22
N SER A 244 8.75 3.79 -14.54
CA SER A 244 9.44 4.66 -15.51
C SER A 244 8.76 6.03 -15.58
N GLY A 245 8.76 6.74 -14.45
CA GLY A 245 8.18 8.04 -14.24
C GLY A 245 8.02 8.36 -12.75
N PRO A 246 7.50 9.55 -12.41
CA PRO A 246 7.51 10.05 -11.04
C PRO A 246 6.35 9.53 -10.17
N ASP A 247 5.32 8.94 -10.78
CA ASP A 247 4.07 8.58 -10.13
C ASP A 247 3.56 7.18 -10.52
N PHE A 248 2.44 6.78 -9.93
CA PHE A 248 1.84 5.45 -10.09
C PHE A 248 1.09 5.26 -11.42
N ASN A 249 0.95 6.31 -12.25
CA ASN A 249 0.38 6.20 -13.59
C ASN A 249 1.46 5.92 -14.65
N ALA A 250 2.74 5.98 -14.28
CA ALA A 250 3.83 5.68 -15.18
C ALA A 250 3.87 4.18 -15.55
N PRO A 251 4.38 3.83 -16.74
CA PRO A 251 4.66 2.44 -17.10
C PRO A 251 5.53 1.76 -16.03
N THR A 252 5.17 0.54 -15.65
CA THR A 252 5.75 -0.13 -14.49
C THR A 252 6.13 -1.57 -14.77
N HIS A 253 7.24 -1.99 -14.19
CA HIS A 253 7.46 -3.38 -13.80
C HIS A 253 7.07 -3.49 -12.33
N ASN A 254 6.05 -4.30 -12.03
CA ASN A 254 5.55 -4.52 -10.68
C ASN A 254 5.77 -5.99 -10.29
N PRO A 255 6.97 -6.36 -9.79
CA PRO A 255 7.18 -7.66 -9.17
C PRO A 255 6.20 -7.85 -8.02
N HIS A 256 5.64 -9.06 -7.94
CA HIS A 256 4.84 -9.50 -6.81
C HIS A 256 5.55 -10.74 -6.29
N PHE A 257 6.30 -10.58 -5.20
CA PHE A 257 7.05 -11.67 -4.58
C PHE A 257 6.15 -12.37 -3.57
N TRP A 258 5.61 -13.52 -3.95
CA TRP A 258 4.72 -14.31 -3.09
C TRP A 258 5.49 -15.04 -2.01
N LEU A 259 4.94 -14.97 -0.80
CA LEU A 259 5.51 -15.54 0.41
C LEU A 259 4.81 -16.85 0.77
N ASP A 260 5.58 -17.86 1.18
CA ASP A 260 5.04 -19.01 1.91
C ASP A 260 4.94 -18.70 3.42
N ARG A 261 4.40 -19.64 4.20
CA ARG A 261 4.17 -19.46 5.64
C ARG A 261 5.45 -19.30 6.45
N GLU A 262 6.57 -19.73 5.90
CA GLU A 262 7.91 -19.59 6.45
C GLU A 262 8.57 -18.26 6.01
N GLY A 263 7.83 -17.40 5.30
CA GLY A 263 8.27 -16.09 4.85
C GLY A 263 9.22 -16.12 3.66
N ARG A 264 9.28 -17.25 2.92
CA ARG A 264 10.15 -17.43 1.75
C ARG A 264 9.47 -16.98 0.48
N ASN A 265 10.23 -16.31 -0.37
CA ASN A 265 9.77 -15.97 -1.72
C ASN A 265 9.88 -17.21 -2.61
N PHE A 266 8.75 -17.67 -3.14
CA PHE A 266 8.72 -18.87 -4.00
C PHE A 266 8.28 -18.60 -5.44
N TYR A 267 7.66 -17.44 -5.69
CA TYR A 267 7.13 -17.07 -7.00
C TYR A 267 7.14 -15.55 -7.17
N ASN A 268 7.61 -15.09 -8.33
CA ASN A 268 7.48 -13.70 -8.77
C ASN A 268 6.58 -13.63 -10.00
N GLY A 269 5.36 -13.16 -9.80
CA GLY A 269 4.44 -12.78 -10.88
C GLY A 269 4.56 -11.30 -11.16
N MET A 270 5.42 -10.93 -12.11
CA MET A 270 5.70 -9.54 -12.41
C MET A 270 4.69 -8.99 -13.41
N ASP A 271 3.86 -8.04 -12.99
CA ASP A 271 2.99 -7.31 -13.91
C ASP A 271 3.77 -6.23 -14.64
N VAL A 272 3.70 -6.25 -15.97
CA VAL A 272 4.45 -5.34 -16.82
C VAL A 272 3.48 -4.59 -17.72
N THR A 273 3.54 -3.26 -17.70
CA THR A 273 2.71 -2.41 -18.57
C THR A 273 2.85 -2.83 -20.03
N GLY A 274 1.72 -3.09 -20.68
CA GLY A 274 1.66 -3.51 -22.08
C GLY A 274 1.96 -4.99 -22.35
N MET A 275 2.36 -5.77 -21.34
CA MET A 275 2.73 -7.20 -21.50
C MET A 275 1.94 -8.15 -20.60
N GLY A 276 1.25 -7.63 -19.59
CA GLY A 276 0.56 -8.45 -18.60
C GLY A 276 1.54 -9.10 -17.62
N ARG A 277 1.13 -10.25 -17.06
CA ARG A 277 1.88 -10.93 -16.01
C ARG A 277 2.93 -11.88 -16.58
N LEU A 278 4.19 -11.61 -16.28
CA LEU A 278 5.31 -12.53 -16.46
C LEU A 278 5.46 -13.40 -15.21
N ARG A 279 6.00 -14.62 -15.37
CA ARG A 279 6.09 -15.62 -14.30
C ARG A 279 7.54 -16.06 -14.15
N TYR A 280 8.07 -15.92 -12.95
CA TYR A 280 9.43 -16.31 -12.59
C TYR A 280 9.40 -17.12 -11.30
N TYR A 281 10.10 -18.26 -11.30
CA TYR A 281 10.25 -19.14 -10.15
C TYR A 281 11.67 -19.06 -9.60
N VAL A 282 11.96 -19.89 -8.59
CA VAL A 282 13.32 -20.04 -8.03
C VAL A 282 14.33 -20.32 -9.14
N GLY A 283 15.43 -19.55 -9.15
CA GLY A 283 16.49 -19.62 -10.15
C GLY A 283 16.21 -18.87 -11.48
N ASP A 284 14.97 -18.47 -11.75
CA ASP A 284 14.65 -17.75 -12.99
C ASP A 284 15.13 -16.29 -12.93
N PRO A 285 15.87 -15.80 -13.95
CA PRO A 285 16.20 -14.38 -14.06
C PRO A 285 14.95 -13.58 -14.44
N ALA A 286 14.59 -12.65 -13.56
CA ALA A 286 13.49 -11.70 -13.73
C ALA A 286 14.04 -10.29 -14.00
N PRO A 287 14.36 -9.95 -15.26
CA PRO A 287 14.91 -8.65 -15.60
C PRO A 287 13.83 -7.56 -15.54
N VAL A 288 14.19 -6.42 -14.97
CA VAL A 288 13.42 -5.18 -14.97
C VAL A 288 14.14 -4.19 -15.85
N TYR A 289 13.39 -3.62 -16.76
CA TYR A 289 13.88 -2.58 -17.65
C TYR A 289 13.13 -1.27 -17.46
N ASP A 290 13.70 -0.18 -17.97
CA ASP A 290 12.91 1.03 -18.15
C ASP A 290 12.01 0.98 -19.39
N PHE A 291 11.19 2.00 -19.59
CA PHE A 291 10.23 2.04 -20.71
C PHE A 291 10.67 3.10 -21.74
N VAL A 292 11.99 3.31 -21.89
CA VAL A 292 12.56 4.35 -22.77
C VAL A 292 13.34 3.72 -23.91
N GLY A 293 12.96 3.98 -25.16
CA GLY A 293 13.70 3.54 -26.35
C GLY A 293 13.13 2.28 -27.02
N ASP A 294 13.88 1.72 -27.98
CA ASP A 294 13.49 0.60 -28.85
C ASP A 294 14.26 -0.71 -28.59
N ALA A 295 15.23 -0.71 -27.69
CA ALA A 295 16.00 -1.88 -27.27
C ALA A 295 15.14 -2.90 -26.48
N ASN A 296 15.60 -4.16 -26.39
CA ASN A 296 14.99 -5.26 -25.60
C ASN A 296 13.50 -5.54 -25.92
N GLY A 297 13.09 -5.32 -27.17
CA GLY A 297 11.71 -5.46 -27.61
C GLY A 297 10.82 -4.29 -27.18
N GLY A 298 11.35 -3.07 -27.19
CA GLY A 298 10.64 -1.85 -26.79
C GLY A 298 10.62 -1.58 -25.28
N ARG A 299 11.59 -2.13 -24.55
CA ARG A 299 11.71 -2.08 -23.08
C ARG A 299 13.00 -1.41 -22.63
N GLY A 300 13.61 -0.54 -23.43
CA GLY A 300 14.73 0.30 -22.98
C GLY A 300 15.90 -0.40 -22.27
N ASP A 301 16.52 0.32 -21.32
CA ASP A 301 17.74 -0.12 -20.62
C ASP A 301 17.42 -1.09 -19.49
N LEU A 302 18.30 -2.07 -19.27
CA LEU A 302 18.22 -2.91 -18.07
C LEU A 302 18.44 -2.04 -16.83
N VAL A 303 17.57 -2.20 -15.83
CA VAL A 303 17.60 -1.45 -14.58
C VAL A 303 18.09 -2.32 -13.43
N VAL A 304 17.61 -3.56 -13.34
CA VAL A 304 17.99 -4.55 -12.32
C VAL A 304 17.49 -5.93 -12.73
N THR A 305 18.17 -6.99 -12.31
CA THR A 305 17.66 -8.36 -12.41
C THR A 305 17.42 -8.93 -11.02
N PHE A 306 16.24 -9.51 -10.82
CA PHE A 306 15.90 -10.27 -9.61
C PHE A 306 15.98 -11.77 -9.88
N ILE A 307 16.50 -12.55 -8.93
CA ILE A 307 16.44 -14.02 -8.95
C ILE A 307 15.99 -14.50 -7.58
N LEU A 308 14.95 -15.33 -7.54
CA LEU A 308 14.52 -15.98 -6.31
C LEU A 308 15.49 -17.11 -5.95
N ARG A 309 15.89 -17.18 -4.69
CA ARG A 309 16.87 -18.14 -4.18
C ARG A 309 16.18 -19.36 -3.56
N GLU A 310 16.88 -20.50 -3.51
CA GLU A 310 16.41 -21.72 -2.85
C GLU A 310 16.13 -21.53 -1.34
N ASP A 311 16.84 -20.61 -0.70
CA ASP A 311 16.63 -20.24 0.70
C ASP A 311 15.41 -19.31 0.91
N GLY A 312 14.68 -18.99 -0.17
CA GLY A 312 13.57 -18.06 -0.17
C GLY A 312 13.97 -16.59 -0.32
N GLY A 313 15.27 -16.28 -0.35
CA GLY A 313 15.79 -14.94 -0.53
C GLY A 313 15.67 -14.43 -1.97
N ILE A 314 16.27 -13.27 -2.23
CA ILE A 314 16.27 -12.61 -3.54
C ILE A 314 17.68 -12.09 -3.86
N ASP A 315 18.28 -12.55 -4.96
CA ASP A 315 19.44 -11.89 -5.54
C ASP A 315 18.99 -10.66 -6.32
N ILE A 316 19.67 -9.53 -6.10
CA ILE A 316 19.37 -8.21 -6.68
C ILE A 316 20.63 -7.73 -7.40
N THR A 317 20.62 -7.83 -8.73
CA THR A 317 21.80 -7.54 -9.56
C THR A 317 21.57 -6.26 -10.37
N PRO A 318 22.19 -5.13 -9.99
CA PRO A 318 22.20 -3.94 -10.84
C PRO A 318 23.05 -4.19 -12.11
N PRO A 319 22.86 -3.41 -13.19
CA PRO A 319 23.64 -3.52 -14.43
C PRO A 319 25.14 -3.27 -14.23
N THR A 320 25.50 -2.48 -13.21
CA THR A 320 26.87 -2.10 -12.88
C THR A 320 27.09 -2.18 -11.38
N GLY A 321 28.30 -2.52 -10.96
CA GLY A 321 28.67 -2.65 -9.55
C GLY A 321 28.52 -4.08 -9.02
N PRO A 322 28.61 -4.27 -7.69
CA PRO A 322 28.46 -5.59 -7.09
C PRO A 322 27.01 -6.08 -7.15
N ALA A 323 26.83 -7.39 -7.21
CA ALA A 323 25.53 -8.02 -6.95
C ALA A 323 25.21 -7.99 -5.45
N TYR A 324 23.93 -7.89 -5.12
CA TYR A 324 23.43 -7.94 -3.74
C TYR A 324 22.48 -9.13 -3.57
N ALA A 325 22.22 -9.51 -2.33
CA ALA A 325 21.15 -10.44 -2.03
C ALA A 325 20.48 -10.14 -0.69
N ILE A 326 19.20 -10.45 -0.59
CA ILE A 326 18.49 -10.71 0.66
C ILE A 326 18.55 -12.22 0.85
N ALA A 327 19.23 -12.70 1.88
CA ALA A 327 19.41 -14.11 2.17
C ALA A 327 18.90 -14.46 3.57
N ALA A 328 18.77 -15.76 3.84
CA ALA A 328 18.36 -16.26 5.15
C ALA A 328 19.23 -15.71 6.30
N GLY A 329 18.59 -15.52 7.45
CA GLY A 329 19.20 -15.15 8.71
C GLY A 329 19.97 -16.30 9.38
N ARG A 330 20.37 -16.11 10.64
CA ARG A 330 21.13 -17.12 11.42
C ARG A 330 20.42 -18.45 11.56
N ALA A 331 19.09 -18.46 11.60
CA ALA A 331 18.28 -19.67 11.73
C ALA A 331 18.13 -20.45 10.41
N GLY A 332 18.61 -19.90 9.28
CA GLY A 332 18.38 -20.50 7.96
C GLY A 332 16.98 -20.23 7.39
N ASP A 333 16.26 -19.25 7.95
CA ASP A 333 14.97 -18.75 7.46
C ASP A 333 14.99 -17.21 7.33
N LEU A 334 13.84 -16.61 6.98
CA LEU A 334 13.68 -15.15 6.80
C LEU A 334 12.75 -14.53 7.87
N LEU A 335 12.43 -15.25 8.94
CA LEU A 335 11.31 -14.91 9.82
C LEU A 335 11.63 -13.86 10.88
N ASP A 336 12.84 -13.92 11.44
CA ASP A 336 13.27 -13.05 12.54
C ASP A 336 14.32 -12.02 12.12
N GLU A 337 15.03 -12.32 11.04
CA GLU A 337 16.05 -11.48 10.45
C GLU A 337 16.36 -11.95 9.04
N VAL A 338 17.00 -11.07 8.26
CA VAL A 338 17.61 -11.41 6.98
C VAL A 338 19.07 -10.96 6.95
N THR A 339 19.88 -11.68 6.19
CA THR A 339 21.27 -11.30 5.91
C THR A 339 21.31 -10.60 4.55
N VAL A 340 21.88 -9.39 4.49
CA VAL A 340 22.20 -8.73 3.23
C VAL A 340 23.58 -9.16 2.79
N LEU A 341 23.70 -9.69 1.58
CA LEU A 341 24.97 -9.98 0.94
C LEU A 341 25.35 -8.84 -0.01
N ARG A 342 26.65 -8.50 -0.07
CA ARG A 342 27.25 -7.56 -1.01
C ARG A 342 28.43 -8.26 -1.69
N GLY A 343 28.37 -8.43 -3.02
CA GLY A 343 29.37 -9.17 -3.77
C GLY A 343 29.53 -10.63 -3.31
N GLY A 344 28.45 -11.24 -2.80
CA GLY A 344 28.44 -12.59 -2.25
C GLY A 344 28.95 -12.72 -0.80
N ALA A 345 29.51 -11.66 -0.22
CA ALA A 345 29.93 -11.66 1.19
C ALA A 345 28.83 -11.10 2.11
N PRO A 346 28.64 -11.64 3.33
CA PRO A 346 27.74 -11.03 4.32
C PRO A 346 28.14 -9.58 4.63
N TRP A 347 27.18 -8.68 4.50
CA TRP A 347 27.38 -7.25 4.71
C TRP A 347 26.59 -6.75 5.91
N LEU A 348 25.27 -6.94 5.92
CA LEU A 348 24.40 -6.50 7.01
C LEU A 348 23.54 -7.64 7.51
N ARG A 349 23.06 -7.51 8.74
CA ARG A 349 21.93 -8.26 9.25
C ARG A 349 20.81 -7.30 9.63
N VAL A 350 19.61 -7.58 9.16
CA VAL A 350 18.43 -6.73 9.36
C VAL A 350 17.41 -7.51 10.16
N SER A 351 16.95 -6.93 11.27
CA SER A 351 15.84 -7.45 12.07
C SER A 351 14.88 -6.33 12.42
N THR A 352 13.60 -6.65 12.54
CA THR A 352 12.55 -5.68 12.84
C THR A 352 11.55 -6.24 13.84
N THR A 353 10.85 -5.37 14.54
CA THR A 353 9.73 -5.77 15.39
C THR A 353 8.66 -4.70 15.30
N ASP A 354 7.52 -5.05 14.72
CA ASP A 354 6.38 -4.17 14.62
C ASP A 354 5.37 -4.46 15.72
N ARG A 355 5.17 -3.49 16.61
CA ARG A 355 4.17 -3.54 17.67
C ARG A 355 3.00 -2.68 17.26
N VAL A 356 2.16 -3.23 16.38
CA VAL A 356 1.05 -2.52 15.73
C VAL A 356 0.09 -1.90 16.73
N GLU A 357 -0.23 -2.60 17.84
CA GLU A 357 -1.10 -2.08 18.90
C GLU A 357 -0.55 -0.80 19.57
N LEU A 358 0.77 -0.61 19.55
CA LEU A 358 1.45 0.52 20.18
C LEU A 358 1.87 1.59 19.17
N GLY A 359 1.78 1.31 17.86
CA GLY A 359 2.29 2.20 16.82
C GLY A 359 3.82 2.35 16.87
N VAL A 360 4.55 1.25 17.10
CA VAL A 360 6.01 1.29 17.22
C VAL A 360 6.66 0.18 16.39
N LEU A 361 7.47 0.58 15.41
CA LEU A 361 8.33 -0.30 14.65
C LEU A 361 9.79 -0.08 15.07
N SER A 362 10.42 -1.13 15.59
CA SER A 362 11.87 -1.14 15.86
C SER A 362 12.61 -1.78 14.69
N VAL A 363 13.67 -1.15 14.23
CA VAL A 363 14.54 -1.64 13.15
C VAL A 363 15.97 -1.69 13.69
N ALA A 364 16.62 -2.84 13.56
CA ALA A 364 18.02 -3.02 13.87
C ALA A 364 18.75 -3.49 12.61
N VAL A 365 19.79 -2.75 12.24
CA VAL A 365 20.73 -3.09 11.18
C VAL A 365 22.09 -3.29 11.85
N GLU A 366 22.62 -4.50 11.79
CA GLU A 366 23.95 -4.86 12.31
C GLU A 366 24.92 -4.91 11.12
N GLY A 367 26.02 -4.15 11.22
CA GLY A 367 27.12 -4.20 10.26
C GLY A 367 28.01 -5.42 10.51
N LEU A 368 28.10 -6.32 9.52
CA LEU A 368 28.88 -7.56 9.63
C LEU A 368 30.32 -7.39 9.11
N ALA A 369 30.53 -6.43 8.20
CA ALA A 369 31.85 -6.07 7.70
C ALA A 369 32.52 -4.97 8.55
N GLY A 370 31.72 -4.05 9.11
CA GLY A 370 32.18 -2.97 9.98
C GLY A 370 31.12 -2.56 11.01
N PRO A 371 31.49 -2.37 12.29
CA PRO A 371 30.52 -2.03 13.34
C PRO A 371 29.90 -0.64 13.17
N ASP A 372 30.58 0.27 12.45
CA ASP A 372 30.11 1.62 12.10
C ASP A 372 28.93 1.62 11.13
N GLU A 373 28.69 0.52 10.41
CA GLU A 373 27.49 0.34 9.58
C GLU A 373 26.25 -0.05 10.42
N SER A 374 26.45 -0.35 11.71
CA SER A 374 25.35 -0.72 12.62
C SER A 374 24.53 0.49 13.01
N ARG A 375 23.21 0.33 13.01
CA ARG A 375 22.26 1.34 13.47
C ARG A 375 20.99 0.71 14.02
N SER A 376 20.37 1.42 14.96
CA SER A 376 19.03 1.09 15.43
C SER A 376 18.13 2.31 15.26
N THR A 377 16.95 2.08 14.68
CA THR A 377 15.94 3.11 14.43
C THR A 377 14.64 2.66 15.06
N VAL A 378 13.97 3.57 15.76
CA VAL A 378 12.60 3.35 16.25
C VAL A 378 11.69 4.32 15.51
N LEU A 379 10.75 3.78 14.75
CA LEU A 379 9.71 4.54 14.08
C LEU A 379 8.47 4.51 14.96
N ARG A 380 8.04 5.67 15.43
CA ARG A 380 6.75 5.85 16.11
C ARG A 380 5.75 6.34 15.09
N TYR A 381 4.58 5.73 15.08
CA TYR A 381 3.49 6.08 14.19
C TYR A 381 2.17 6.06 14.91
N ASP A 382 1.21 6.82 14.41
CA ASP A 382 -0.17 6.68 14.81
C ASP A 382 -0.66 5.29 14.38
N ARG A 383 -0.96 4.41 15.34
CA ARG A 383 -1.31 3.00 15.11
C ARG A 383 -2.51 2.79 14.19
N LEU A 384 -3.34 3.82 14.01
CA LEU A 384 -4.50 3.74 13.15
C LEU A 384 -4.12 4.27 11.76
N THR A 385 -3.39 5.36 11.61
CA THR A 385 -3.17 6.02 10.30
C THR A 385 -1.81 5.72 9.66
N GLY A 386 -0.88 5.15 10.43
CA GLY A 386 0.51 4.93 10.03
C GLY A 386 1.30 6.23 9.82
N VAL A 387 0.79 7.37 10.27
CA VAL A 387 1.50 8.65 10.18
C VAL A 387 2.65 8.65 11.20
N LEU A 388 3.88 8.87 10.73
CA LEU A 388 5.08 8.92 11.57
C LEU A 388 5.12 10.18 12.47
N HIS A 389 5.77 10.08 13.64
CA HIS A 389 5.94 11.14 14.64
C HIS A 389 7.40 11.49 14.93
#